data_AF-A0A7S0ZP89-F1
#
_entry.id   AF-A0A7S0ZP89-F1
#
_cell.length_a   1.000
_cell.length_b   1.000
_cell.length_c   1.000
_cell.angle_alpha   90.00
_cell.angle_beta   90.00
_cell.angle_gamma   90.00
#
_symmetry.space_group_name_H-M   'P 1'
#
loop_
_entity.id
_entity.type
_entity.pdbx_description
1 polymer ?
#
loop_
_entity_poly.entity_id
_entity_poly.type
_entity_poly.pdbx_seq_one_letter_code
_entity_poly.pdbx_strand_id
1 'polypeptide(L)'
;LRQTKDLARAIGLSIVVFNCSDQMTYLVMAQIFMGLAQTGAWGCFDEFNRISIEVLSVVSTQYKSILDAIRERAKSFIFMDEEIRLISTVGAFITMNPGYAGRTELPENLKALFRSCAMIVPDLTFICENMLMSEGFIIARPLSRKFVTLYSLCKELLSKQMHYDWGLRAVKSLLRQAGTLKRKEPEADENPVLCRALRDFNTPKIT
;
A
#
# COMPACT_ATOMS: atom_id res chain seq x y z
N LEU A 1 -1.95 1.19 -1.42
CA LEU A 1 -1.33 0.36 -2.48
C LEU A 1 -1.84 -1.07 -2.54
N ARG A 2 -1.46 -1.95 -1.60
CA ARG A 2 -1.78 -3.39 -1.71
C ARG A 2 -3.28 -3.66 -1.78
N GLN A 3 -4.06 -3.00 -0.91
CA GLN A 3 -5.52 -3.10 -0.94
C GLN A 3 -6.12 -2.62 -2.27
N THR A 4 -5.63 -1.51 -2.82
CA THR A 4 -6.07 -1.00 -4.14
C THR A 4 -5.79 -2.01 -5.26
N LYS A 5 -4.61 -2.64 -5.24
CA LYS A 5 -4.24 -3.70 -6.20
C LYS A 5 -5.15 -4.93 -6.06
N ASP A 6 -5.41 -5.35 -4.83
CA ASP A 6 -6.23 -6.52 -4.55
C ASP A 6 -7.69 -6.26 -4.93
N LEU A 7 -8.21 -5.04 -4.71
CA LEU A 7 -9.53 -4.60 -5.17
C LEU A 7 -9.64 -4.64 -6.68
N ALA A 8 -8.69 -4.02 -7.41
CA ALA A 8 -8.68 -4.02 -8.87
C ALA A 8 -8.66 -5.45 -9.44
N ARG A 9 -7.86 -6.34 -8.84
CA ARG A 9 -7.84 -7.76 -9.21
C ARG A 9 -9.19 -8.43 -8.98
N ALA A 10 -9.85 -8.16 -7.85
CA ALA A 10 -11.14 -8.77 -7.52
C ALA A 10 -12.26 -8.40 -8.49
N ILE A 11 -12.21 -7.19 -9.06
CA ILE A 11 -13.18 -6.70 -10.06
C ILE A 11 -12.74 -6.91 -11.51
N GLY A 12 -11.58 -7.53 -11.75
CA GLY A 12 -11.08 -7.81 -13.09
C GLY A 12 -10.58 -6.57 -13.86
N LEU A 13 -10.19 -5.50 -13.17
CA LEU A 13 -9.65 -4.29 -13.79
C LEU A 13 -8.11 -4.25 -13.73
N SER A 14 -7.51 -3.78 -14.82
CA SER A 14 -6.07 -3.50 -14.84
C SER A 14 -5.74 -2.29 -13.96
N ILE A 15 -4.68 -2.40 -13.17
CA ILE A 15 -4.18 -1.32 -12.32
C ILE A 15 -2.68 -1.12 -12.54
N VAL A 16 -2.31 0.13 -12.80
CA VAL A 16 -0.92 0.57 -12.92
C VAL A 16 -0.55 1.37 -11.70
N VAL A 17 0.62 1.09 -11.12
CA VAL A 17 1.09 1.76 -9.91
C VAL A 17 2.31 2.60 -10.21
N PHE A 18 2.21 3.88 -9.92
CA PHE A 18 3.24 4.89 -10.15
C PHE A 18 3.81 5.30 -8.81
N ASN A 19 5.14 5.31 -8.69
CA ASN A 19 5.81 5.89 -7.54
C ASN A 19 6.12 7.35 -7.83
N CYS A 20 5.48 8.27 -7.12
CA CYS A 20 5.62 9.69 -7.37
C CYS A 20 6.89 10.26 -6.72
N SER A 21 7.49 11.23 -7.39
CA SER A 21 8.65 11.97 -6.92
C SER A 21 8.49 13.46 -7.21
N ASP A 22 9.39 14.26 -6.68
CA ASP A 22 9.54 15.70 -6.91
C ASP A 22 9.91 16.04 -8.37
N GLN A 23 10.37 15.06 -9.14
CA GLN A 23 10.71 15.20 -10.56
C GLN A 23 9.50 15.04 -11.49
N MET A 24 8.34 14.64 -10.97
CA MET A 24 7.12 14.51 -11.76
C MET A 24 6.63 15.88 -12.24
N THR A 25 6.46 16.03 -13.55
CA THR A 25 5.91 17.25 -14.17
C THR A 25 4.43 17.07 -14.48
N TYR A 26 3.72 18.19 -14.66
CA TYR A 26 2.30 18.18 -15.04
C TYR A 26 2.06 17.54 -16.42
N LEU A 27 3.08 17.55 -17.30
CA LEU A 27 3.03 16.91 -18.63
C LEU A 27 3.08 15.38 -18.52
N VAL A 28 3.96 14.84 -17.67
CA VAL A 28 4.03 13.40 -17.41
C VAL A 28 2.72 12.91 -16.80
N MET A 29 2.17 13.67 -15.84
CA MET A 29 0.88 13.36 -15.23
C MET A 29 -0.26 13.39 -16.25
N ALA A 30 -0.29 14.39 -17.14
CA ALA A 30 -1.24 14.46 -18.25
C ALA A 30 -1.17 13.22 -19.14
N GLN A 31 0.03 12.81 -19.57
CA GLN A 31 0.21 11.62 -20.41
C GLN A 31 -0.27 10.34 -19.73
N ILE A 32 0.03 10.18 -18.43
CA ILE A 32 -0.48 9.05 -17.64
C ILE A 32 -2.02 9.08 -17.62
N PHE A 33 -2.63 10.22 -17.32
CA PHE A 33 -4.08 10.34 -17.27
C PHE A 33 -4.74 10.11 -18.63
N MET A 34 -4.16 10.59 -19.74
CA MET A 34 -4.63 10.29 -21.09
C MET A 34 -4.63 8.79 -21.36
N GLY A 35 -3.55 8.09 -20.98
CA GLY A 35 -3.47 6.64 -21.13
C GLY A 35 -4.51 5.90 -20.28
N LEU A 36 -4.70 6.33 -19.02
CA LEU A 36 -5.69 5.74 -18.12
C LEU A 36 -7.13 5.98 -18.62
N ALA A 37 -7.46 7.19 -19.08
CA ALA A 37 -8.78 7.55 -19.58
C ALA A 37 -9.16 6.75 -20.84
N GLN A 38 -8.22 6.57 -21.76
CA GLN A 38 -8.45 5.84 -23.01
C GLN A 38 -8.49 4.32 -22.83
N THR A 39 -7.80 3.78 -21.82
CA THR A 39 -7.78 2.34 -21.53
C THR A 39 -8.85 1.91 -20.53
N GLY A 40 -9.37 2.83 -19.72
CA GLY A 40 -10.28 2.52 -18.63
C GLY A 40 -9.60 1.80 -17.46
N ALA A 41 -8.27 1.79 -17.42
CA ALA A 41 -7.48 1.19 -16.35
C ALA A 41 -7.47 2.07 -15.09
N TRP A 42 -7.11 1.48 -13.96
CA TRP A 42 -6.92 2.21 -12.71
C TRP A 42 -5.48 2.67 -12.55
N GLY A 43 -5.29 3.90 -12.09
CA GLY A 43 -4.00 4.45 -11.67
C GLY A 43 -3.91 4.48 -10.14
N CYS A 44 -2.83 3.94 -9.58
CA CYS A 44 -2.51 4.11 -8.17
C CYS A 44 -1.20 4.88 -8.03
N PHE A 45 -1.29 6.10 -7.52
CA PHE A 45 -0.17 7.01 -7.34
C PHE A 45 0.33 6.91 -5.91
N ASP A 46 1.43 6.20 -5.74
CA ASP A 46 2.10 6.06 -4.46
C ASP A 46 2.89 7.32 -4.14
N GLU A 47 2.93 7.69 -2.86
CA GLU A 47 3.72 8.84 -2.41
C GLU A 47 3.36 10.15 -3.11
N PHE A 48 2.08 10.33 -3.45
CA PHE A 48 1.60 11.44 -4.30
C PHE A 48 1.95 12.82 -3.74
N ASN A 49 2.06 12.92 -2.42
CA ASN A 49 2.49 14.11 -1.71
C ASN A 49 4.01 14.40 -1.78
N ARG A 50 4.76 13.72 -2.65
CA ARG A 50 6.15 14.10 -3.02
C ARG A 50 6.21 15.03 -4.22
N ILE A 51 5.11 15.16 -4.96
CA ILE A 51 5.02 16.09 -6.09
C ILE A 51 4.99 17.52 -5.56
N SER A 52 5.63 18.44 -6.27
CA SER A 52 5.61 19.86 -5.91
C SER A 52 4.19 20.42 -5.93
N ILE A 53 3.90 21.36 -5.03
CA ILE A 53 2.57 21.96 -4.89
C ILE A 53 2.13 22.65 -6.19
N GLU A 54 3.07 23.28 -6.91
CA GLU A 54 2.84 23.92 -8.20
C GLU A 54 2.31 22.94 -9.24
N VAL A 55 2.92 21.75 -9.33
CA VAL A 55 2.47 20.70 -10.24
C VAL A 55 1.12 20.13 -9.80
N LEU A 56 0.93 19.90 -8.50
CA LEU A 56 -0.33 19.39 -7.94
C LEU A 56 -1.53 20.30 -8.25
N SER A 57 -1.31 21.62 -8.27
CA SER A 57 -2.34 22.59 -8.62
C SER A 57 -2.87 22.38 -10.05
N VAL A 58 -1.96 22.24 -11.02
CA VAL A 58 -2.29 21.97 -12.43
C VAL A 58 -2.93 20.59 -12.59
N VAL A 59 -2.37 19.58 -11.91
CA VAL A 59 -2.89 18.20 -11.89
C VAL A 59 -4.32 18.13 -11.37
N SER A 60 -4.73 19.02 -10.45
CA SER A 60 -6.11 19.09 -9.98
C SER A 60 -7.07 19.43 -11.12
N THR A 61 -6.74 20.41 -11.97
CA THR A 61 -7.55 20.82 -13.11
C THR A 61 -7.61 19.72 -14.17
N GLN A 62 -6.49 19.06 -14.43
CA GLN A 62 -6.43 17.90 -15.33
C GLN A 62 -7.32 16.76 -14.84
N TYR A 63 -7.20 16.35 -13.57
CA TYR A 63 -8.02 15.26 -13.06
C TYR A 63 -9.50 15.64 -12.99
N LYS A 64 -9.80 16.90 -12.69
CA LYS A 64 -11.17 17.45 -12.66
C LYS A 64 -11.85 17.36 -14.03
N SER A 65 -11.16 17.68 -15.13
CA SER A 65 -11.75 17.58 -16.47
C SER A 65 -12.16 16.15 -16.83
N ILE A 66 -11.36 15.15 -16.42
CA ILE A 66 -11.70 13.72 -16.57
C ILE A 66 -12.94 13.37 -15.75
N LEU A 67 -13.00 13.80 -14.49
CA LEU A 67 -14.15 13.55 -13.63
C LEU A 67 -15.43 14.18 -14.16
N ASP A 68 -15.35 15.39 -14.72
CA ASP A 68 -16.50 16.06 -15.31
C ASP A 68 -16.98 15.36 -16.58
N ALA A 69 -16.08 14.94 -17.47
CA ALA A 69 -16.42 14.12 -18.63
C ALA A 69 -17.09 12.78 -18.24
N ILE A 70 -16.64 12.14 -17.15
CA ILE A 70 -17.28 10.93 -16.60
C ILE A 70 -18.70 11.24 -16.08
N ARG A 71 -18.88 12.36 -15.37
CA ARG A 71 -20.19 12.78 -14.84
C ARG A 71 -21.19 13.07 -15.94
N GLU A 72 -20.73 13.69 -17.03
CA GLU A 72 -21.51 13.97 -18.24
C GLU A 72 -21.78 12.71 -19.08
N ARG A 73 -21.18 11.57 -18.72
CA ARG A 73 -21.26 10.31 -19.48
C ARG A 73 -20.76 10.47 -20.92
N ALA A 74 -19.76 11.33 -21.12
CA ALA A 74 -19.17 11.58 -22.42
C ALA A 74 -18.41 10.34 -22.93
N LYS A 75 -18.39 10.14 -24.25
CA LYS A 75 -17.61 9.05 -24.90
C LYS A 75 -16.22 9.52 -25.33
N SER A 76 -16.08 10.81 -25.60
CA SER A 76 -14.83 11.54 -25.86
C SER A 76 -14.94 12.91 -25.21
N PHE A 77 -13.79 13.52 -24.92
CA PHE A 77 -13.72 14.88 -24.39
C PHE A 77 -12.37 15.50 -24.75
N ILE A 78 -12.28 16.82 -24.68
CA ILE A 78 -11.04 17.55 -24.92
C ILE A 78 -10.19 17.51 -23.64
N PHE A 79 -8.98 17.00 -23.74
CA PHE A 79 -7.99 16.96 -22.67
C PHE A 79 -6.66 17.47 -23.20
N MET A 80 -6.09 18.50 -22.56
CA MET A 80 -4.83 19.13 -23.01
C MET A 80 -4.86 19.52 -24.50
N ASP A 81 -5.96 20.12 -24.95
CA ASP A 81 -6.22 20.53 -26.34
C ASP A 81 -6.31 19.39 -27.38
N GLU A 82 -6.37 18.14 -26.92
CA GLU A 82 -6.58 16.97 -27.79
C GLU A 82 -7.91 16.28 -27.48
N GLU A 83 -8.64 15.85 -28.52
CA GLU A 83 -9.84 15.02 -28.33
C GLU A 83 -9.42 13.57 -28.07
N ILE A 84 -9.75 13.06 -26.88
CA ILE A 84 -9.44 11.69 -26.48
C ILE A 84 -10.70 10.90 -26.17
N ARG A 85 -10.65 9.58 -26.44
CA ARG A 85 -11.70 8.65 -26.03
C ARG A 85 -11.70 8.49 -24.51
N LEU A 86 -12.89 8.37 -23.93
CA LEU A 86 -13.09 8.09 -22.50
C LEU A 86 -13.72 6.71 -22.30
N ILE A 87 -13.10 5.89 -21.45
CA ILE A 87 -13.68 4.67 -20.89
C ILE A 87 -13.97 4.91 -19.41
N SER A 88 -15.25 4.91 -19.05
CA SER A 88 -15.75 5.32 -17.72
C SER A 88 -15.32 4.44 -16.55
N THR A 89 -14.67 3.29 -16.81
CA THR A 89 -14.10 2.42 -15.77
C THR A 89 -12.81 2.98 -15.18
N VAL A 90 -12.23 4.03 -15.77
CA VAL A 90 -11.02 4.71 -15.28
C VAL A 90 -11.19 5.16 -13.82
N GLY A 91 -10.13 5.01 -13.03
CA GLY A 91 -10.12 5.44 -11.64
C GLY A 91 -8.71 5.82 -11.18
N ALA A 92 -8.61 6.81 -10.29
CA ALA A 92 -7.34 7.19 -9.68
C ALA A 92 -7.38 7.04 -8.16
N PHE A 93 -6.31 6.49 -7.61
CA PHE A 93 -6.13 6.29 -6.18
C PHE A 93 -4.79 6.88 -5.78
N ILE A 94 -4.77 7.67 -4.71
CA ILE A 94 -3.55 8.28 -4.21
C ILE A 94 -3.22 7.72 -2.83
N THR A 95 -1.94 7.62 -2.50
CA THR A 95 -1.48 7.41 -1.13
C THR A 95 -0.67 8.62 -0.69
N MET A 96 -0.81 8.95 0.59
CA MET A 96 -0.04 9.99 1.24
C MET A 96 0.38 9.48 2.61
N ASN A 97 1.62 9.78 2.98
CA ASN A 97 2.11 9.58 4.33
C ASN A 97 2.28 10.97 4.95
N PRO A 98 1.28 11.50 5.67
CA PRO A 98 1.39 12.79 6.33
C PRO A 98 2.47 12.76 7.42
N GLY A 99 3.18 13.87 7.62
CA GLY A 99 4.17 14.02 8.70
C GLY A 99 5.58 13.51 8.39
N TYR A 100 5.85 13.01 7.18
CA TYR A 100 7.21 12.68 6.75
C TYR A 100 7.91 13.88 6.10
N ALA A 101 9.22 14.02 6.31
CA ALA A 101 10.02 15.10 5.73
C ALA A 101 9.99 15.06 4.19
N GLY A 102 9.95 16.23 3.55
CA GLY A 102 9.86 16.35 2.08
C GLY A 102 8.49 16.02 1.49
N ARG A 103 7.44 16.04 2.32
CA ARG A 103 6.05 15.83 1.88
C ARG A 103 5.26 17.13 1.92
N THR A 104 4.50 17.38 0.87
CA THR A 104 3.64 18.56 0.71
C THR A 104 2.23 18.23 1.22
N GLU A 105 1.54 19.22 1.79
CA GLU A 105 0.10 19.07 1.96
C GLU A 105 -0.59 19.21 0.60
N LEU A 106 -1.65 18.42 0.40
CA LEU A 106 -2.44 18.55 -0.82
C LEU A 106 -3.22 19.87 -0.80
N PRO A 107 -3.27 20.58 -1.94
CA PRO A 107 -4.19 21.70 -2.14
C PRO A 107 -5.66 21.31 -1.88
N GLU A 108 -6.47 22.23 -1.35
CA GLU A 108 -7.88 21.95 -0.99
C GLU A 108 -8.74 21.59 -2.21
N ASN A 109 -8.52 22.25 -3.35
CA ASN A 109 -9.17 21.92 -4.62
C ASN A 109 -8.90 20.47 -5.03
N LEU A 110 -7.69 19.96 -4.80
CA LEU A 110 -7.31 18.58 -5.09
C LEU A 110 -7.92 17.62 -4.07
N LYS A 111 -7.88 17.95 -2.77
CA LYS A 111 -8.53 17.13 -1.71
C LYS A 111 -10.01 16.92 -2.02
N ALA A 112 -10.71 17.93 -2.52
CA ALA A 112 -12.12 17.84 -2.89
C ALA A 112 -12.42 16.84 -4.03
N LEU A 113 -11.42 16.47 -4.85
CA LEU A 113 -11.57 15.48 -5.92
C LEU A 113 -11.46 14.03 -5.43
N PHE A 114 -10.91 13.82 -4.24
CA PHE A 114 -10.66 12.50 -3.68
C PHE A 114 -11.49 12.26 -2.43
N ARG A 115 -11.81 10.99 -2.18
CA ARG A 115 -12.42 10.56 -0.92
C ARG A 115 -11.33 10.06 0.01
N SER A 116 -11.17 10.71 1.16
CA SER A 116 -10.22 10.30 2.19
C SER A 116 -10.65 8.98 2.83
N CYS A 117 -9.69 8.07 2.98
CA CYS A 117 -9.86 6.82 3.73
C CYS A 117 -8.73 6.73 4.75
N ALA A 118 -9.10 6.78 6.04
CA ALA A 118 -8.15 6.62 7.12
C ALA A 118 -7.85 5.13 7.31
N MET A 119 -6.59 4.76 7.05
CA MET A 119 -6.09 3.41 7.27
C MET A 119 -5.72 3.26 8.75
N ILE A 120 -6.66 2.75 9.56
CA ILE A 120 -6.46 2.53 11.01
C ILE A 120 -5.45 1.40 11.23
N VAL A 121 -4.78 1.42 12.40
CA VAL A 121 -3.83 0.41 12.87
C VAL A 121 -4.41 -1.00 12.63
N PRO A 122 -3.70 -1.86 11.87
CA PRO A 122 -4.19 -3.20 11.57
C PRO A 122 -4.16 -4.09 12.81
N ASP A 123 -5.14 -5.00 12.94
CA ASP A 123 -5.10 -6.06 13.95
C ASP A 123 -4.01 -7.08 13.60
N LEU A 124 -2.85 -6.93 14.23
CA LEU A 124 -1.71 -7.82 14.01
C LEU A 124 -1.99 -9.25 14.48
N THR A 125 -2.83 -9.46 15.49
CA THR A 125 -3.11 -10.79 16.03
C THR A 125 -3.85 -11.63 15.00
N PHE A 126 -4.92 -11.06 14.42
CA PHE A 126 -5.71 -11.74 13.40
C PHE A 126 -4.91 -11.96 12.11
N ILE A 127 -4.07 -10.99 11.71
CA ILE A 127 -3.20 -11.14 10.54
C ILE A 127 -2.18 -12.27 10.78
N CYS A 128 -1.52 -12.31 11.94
CA CYS A 128 -0.55 -13.35 12.26
C CYS A 128 -1.21 -14.73 12.32
N GLU A 129 -2.42 -14.85 12.91
CA GLU A 129 -3.19 -16.10 12.96
C GLU A 129 -3.44 -16.65 11.54
N ASN A 130 -4.04 -15.85 10.67
CA ASN A 130 -4.33 -16.28 9.30
C ASN A 130 -3.07 -16.62 8.49
N MET A 131 -1.99 -15.87 8.70
CA MET A 131 -0.72 -16.15 8.03
C MET A 131 -0.11 -17.46 8.51
N LEU A 132 -0.08 -17.71 9.82
CA LEU A 132 0.40 -18.98 10.36
C LEU A 132 -0.43 -20.15 9.85
N MET A 133 -1.76 -20.03 9.83
CA MET A 133 -2.65 -21.05 9.24
C MET A 133 -2.31 -21.31 7.77
N SER A 134 -2.09 -20.26 6.97
CA SER A 134 -1.72 -20.39 5.56
C SER A 134 -0.36 -21.06 5.33
N GLU A 135 0.52 -21.01 6.32
CA GLU A 135 1.85 -21.62 6.28
C GLU A 135 1.87 -23.06 6.82
N GLY A 136 0.71 -23.58 7.26
CA GLY A 136 0.54 -24.97 7.71
C GLY A 136 0.61 -25.18 9.23
N PHE A 137 0.50 -24.11 10.02
CA PHE A 137 0.42 -24.21 11.48
C PHE A 137 -1.01 -24.56 11.93
N ILE A 138 -1.14 -25.60 12.76
CA ILE A 138 -2.40 -26.08 13.32
C ILE A 138 -2.79 -25.25 14.55
N ILE A 139 -1.83 -24.95 15.44
CA ILE A 139 -2.06 -24.16 16.67
C ILE A 139 -1.79 -22.66 16.46
N ALA A 140 -2.16 -22.14 15.28
CA ALA A 140 -1.89 -20.77 14.87
C ALA A 140 -2.47 -19.69 15.81
N ARG A 141 -3.66 -19.90 16.38
CA ARG A 141 -4.33 -18.94 17.27
C ARG A 141 -3.59 -18.66 18.58
N PRO A 142 -3.19 -19.66 19.38
CA PRO A 142 -2.38 -19.39 20.57
C PRO A 142 -0.99 -18.87 20.20
N LEU A 143 -0.40 -19.30 19.09
CA LEU A 143 0.91 -18.82 18.62
C LEU A 143 0.89 -17.34 18.20
N SER A 144 -0.15 -16.90 17.49
CA SER A 144 -0.28 -15.51 17.04
C SER A 144 -0.37 -14.53 18.21
N ARG A 145 -1.14 -14.89 19.26
CA ARG A 145 -1.24 -14.09 20.49
C ARG A 145 0.12 -13.97 21.17
N LYS A 146 0.81 -15.10 21.39
CA LYS A 146 2.17 -15.11 21.98
C LYS A 146 3.14 -14.27 21.16
N PHE A 147 3.12 -14.42 19.84
CA PHE A 147 3.98 -13.69 18.91
C PHE A 147 3.74 -12.17 19.00
N VAL A 148 2.48 -11.72 18.93
CA VAL A 148 2.14 -10.29 18.98
C VAL A 148 2.45 -9.69 20.35
N THR A 149 2.16 -10.39 21.45
CA THR A 149 2.54 -9.95 22.80
C THR A 149 4.06 -9.80 22.92
N LEU A 150 4.83 -10.80 22.47
CA LEU A 150 6.29 -10.72 22.46
C LEU A 150 6.80 -9.53 21.64
N TYR A 151 6.28 -9.33 20.43
CA TYR A 151 6.67 -8.21 19.57
C TYR A 151 6.33 -6.84 20.19
N SER A 152 5.19 -6.72 20.86
CA SER A 152 4.81 -5.50 21.58
C SER A 152 5.78 -5.22 22.73
N LEU A 153 6.09 -6.25 23.53
CA LEU A 153 7.04 -6.14 24.63
C LEU A 153 8.45 -5.81 24.13
N CYS A 154 8.92 -6.43 23.05
CA CYS A 154 10.21 -6.11 22.45
C CYS A 154 10.28 -4.65 21.99
N LYS A 155 9.21 -4.11 21.40
CA LYS A 155 9.14 -2.71 20.98
C LYS A 155 9.20 -1.74 22.17
N GLU A 156 8.62 -2.11 23.31
CA GLU A 156 8.55 -1.26 24.51
C GLU A 156 9.80 -1.36 25.40
N LEU A 157 10.38 -2.55 25.51
CA LEU A 157 11.43 -2.86 26.48
C LEU A 157 12.85 -2.81 25.90
N LEU A 158 13.02 -3.03 24.59
CA LEU A 158 14.35 -2.96 23.97
C LEU A 158 14.81 -1.52 23.81
N SER A 159 16.14 -1.34 23.70
CA SER A 159 16.72 -0.03 23.42
C SER A 159 16.17 0.56 22.12
N LYS A 160 15.97 1.87 22.10
CA LYS A 160 15.46 2.56 20.91
C LYS A 160 16.57 2.66 19.87
N GLN A 161 16.59 1.71 18.94
CA GLN A 161 17.51 1.70 17.80
C GLN A 161 16.77 2.02 16.50
N MET A 162 17.40 2.81 15.62
CA MET A 162 16.81 3.21 14.33
C MET A 162 16.62 2.03 13.37
N HIS A 163 17.42 0.96 13.49
CA HIS A 163 17.36 -0.22 12.62
C HIS A 163 16.36 -1.29 13.09
N TYR A 164 15.73 -1.12 14.26
CA TYR A 164 14.70 -2.05 14.73
C TYR A 164 13.40 -1.83 13.94
N ASP A 165 13.00 -2.84 13.16
CA ASP A 165 11.75 -2.85 12.39
C ASP A 165 10.75 -3.84 12.98
N TRP A 166 9.78 -3.29 13.73
CA TRP A 166 8.63 -4.02 14.28
C TRP A 166 7.38 -3.91 13.39
N GLY A 167 7.54 -3.37 12.18
CA GLY A 167 6.43 -3.15 11.25
C GLY A 167 5.86 -4.44 10.66
N LEU A 168 4.65 -4.33 10.11
CA LEU A 168 3.95 -5.48 9.50
C LEU A 168 4.75 -6.15 8.36
N ARG A 169 5.64 -5.41 7.69
CA ARG A 169 6.52 -5.97 6.64
C ARG A 169 7.54 -6.95 7.22
N ALA A 170 8.20 -6.59 8.32
CA ALA A 170 9.12 -7.47 9.02
C ALA A 170 8.40 -8.71 9.57
N VAL A 171 7.25 -8.51 10.22
CA VAL A 171 6.40 -9.60 10.73
C VAL A 171 6.02 -10.58 9.61
N LYS A 172 5.57 -10.08 8.45
CA LYS A 172 5.23 -10.92 7.29
C LYS A 172 6.40 -11.77 6.79
N SER A 173 7.61 -11.19 6.79
CA SER A 173 8.82 -11.92 6.37
C SER A 173 9.18 -13.04 7.34
N LEU A 174 9.08 -12.77 8.64
CA LEU A 174 9.37 -13.75 9.68
C LEU A 174 8.38 -14.92 9.63
N LEU A 175 7.08 -14.66 9.53
CA LEU A 175 6.07 -15.72 9.49
C LEU A 175 6.23 -16.63 8.25
N ARG A 176 6.63 -16.07 7.10
CA ARG A 176 6.97 -16.86 5.90
C ARG A 176 8.21 -17.74 6.11
N GLN A 177 9.21 -17.24 6.82
CA GLN A 177 10.39 -18.03 7.19
C GLN A 177 10.00 -19.17 8.15
N ALA A 178 9.15 -18.88 9.15
CA ALA A 178 8.61 -19.88 10.05
C ALA A 178 7.83 -20.98 9.29
N GLY A 179 7.02 -20.61 8.31
CA GLY A 179 6.36 -21.55 7.40
C GLY A 179 7.32 -22.42 6.60
N THR A 180 8.42 -21.84 6.15
CA THR A 180 9.48 -22.60 5.44
C THR A 180 10.16 -23.61 6.37
N LEU A 181 10.39 -23.27 7.64
CA LEU A 181 10.90 -24.22 8.63
C LEU A 181 9.87 -25.32 8.95
N LYS A 182 8.59 -24.95 9.12
CA LYS A 182 7.50 -25.93 9.35
C LYS A 182 7.37 -26.94 8.21
N ARG A 183 7.53 -26.50 6.95
CA ARG A 183 7.53 -27.42 5.80
C ARG A 183 8.73 -28.38 5.78
N LYS A 184 9.88 -27.99 6.33
CA LYS A 184 11.06 -28.86 6.45
C LYS A 184 10.93 -29.86 7.60
N GLU A 185 10.19 -29.50 8.65
CA GLU A 185 9.99 -30.32 9.84
C GLU A 185 8.48 -30.45 10.14
N PRO A 186 7.69 -31.21 9.34
CA PRO A 186 6.24 -31.26 9.46
C PRO A 186 5.74 -31.79 10.82
N GLU A 187 6.46 -32.76 11.38
CA GLU A 187 6.10 -33.41 12.66
C GLU A 187 6.65 -32.68 13.89
N ALA A 188 7.47 -31.63 13.71
CA ALA A 188 8.01 -30.89 14.84
C ALA A 188 6.93 -30.06 15.53
N ASP A 189 7.06 -29.93 16.86
CA ASP A 189 6.22 -29.03 17.65
C ASP A 189 6.36 -27.59 17.13
N GLU A 190 5.22 -26.93 16.97
CA GLU A 190 5.12 -25.64 16.32
C GLU A 190 5.70 -24.50 17.16
N ASN A 191 5.67 -24.62 18.49
CA ASN A 191 6.24 -23.61 19.39
C ASN A 191 7.77 -23.47 19.15
N PRO A 192 8.60 -24.54 19.25
CA PRO A 192 10.03 -24.47 18.92
C PRO A 192 10.33 -23.96 17.53
N VAL A 193 9.54 -24.33 16.51
CA VAL A 193 9.74 -23.88 15.13
C VAL A 193 9.57 -22.37 15.03
N LEU A 194 8.51 -21.81 15.63
CA LEU A 194 8.29 -20.37 15.64
C LEU A 194 9.37 -19.65 16.46
N CYS A 195 9.78 -20.19 17.61
CA CYS A 195 10.86 -19.63 18.42
C CYS A 195 12.21 -19.62 17.67
N ARG A 196 12.49 -20.66 16.89
CA ARG A 196 13.69 -20.74 16.04
C ARG A 196 13.66 -19.66 14.96
N ALA A 197 12.53 -19.51 14.27
CA ALA A 197 12.35 -18.44 13.28
C ALA A 197 12.53 -17.04 13.90
N LEU A 198 11.93 -16.82 15.08
CA LEU A 198 12.06 -15.60 15.87
C LEU A 198 13.51 -15.26 16.19
N ARG A 199 14.24 -16.25 16.71
CA ARG A 199 15.66 -16.11 17.03
C ARG A 199 16.46 -15.79 15.77
N ASP A 200 16.39 -16.65 14.76
CA ASP A 200 17.22 -16.52 13.56
C ASP A 200 16.95 -15.20 12.80
N PHE A 201 15.72 -14.68 12.85
CA PHE A 201 15.36 -13.39 12.23
C PHE A 201 15.85 -12.17 13.03
N ASN A 202 15.87 -12.25 14.37
CA ASN A 202 16.13 -11.11 15.24
C ASN A 202 17.57 -11.08 15.79
N THR A 203 18.25 -12.22 15.96
CA THR A 203 19.66 -12.31 16.38
C THR A 203 20.60 -11.41 15.58
N PRO A 204 20.53 -11.32 14.23
CA PRO A 204 21.43 -10.43 13.49
C PRO A 204 21.11 -8.93 13.66
N LYS A 205 19.96 -8.58 14.26
CA LYS A 205 19.49 -7.20 14.39
C LYS A 205 19.64 -6.67 15.80
N ILE A 206 19.44 -7.51 16.81
CA ILE A 206 19.47 -7.12 18.22
C ILE A 206 20.93 -6.93 18.66
N THR A 207 21.20 -5.76 19.22
CA THR A 207 22.49 -5.36 19.80
C THR A 207 22.35 -5.11 21.29
#